data_AF-A0A0Q6CAM8-F1
#
_entry.id   AF-A0A0Q6CAM8-F1
#
_cell.length_a   1.000
_cell.length_b   1.000
_cell.length_c   1.000
_cell.angle_alpha   90.00
_cell.angle_beta   90.00
_cell.angle_gamma   90.00
#
_symmetry.space_group_name_H-M   'P 1'
#
loop_
_entity.id
_entity.type
_entity.pdbx_description
1 polymer ?
#
loop_
_entity_poly.entity_id
_entity_poly.type
_entity_poly.pdbx_seq_one_letter_code
_entity_poly.pdbx_strand_id
1 'polypeptide(L)'
;MTVQAWLIFTPAQRADAVQFSETTDFKVDPRVIDNPLAGQLGDAEVAVGKFVAPARILNDPEYGPVWSSRLSTLPIRMLDSEVIFLPAVD
;
A
#
# COMPACT_ATOMS: atom_id res chain seq x y z
N MET A 1 3.12 -14.66 3.26
CA MET A 1 3.34 -13.97 4.55
C MET A 1 2.02 -13.39 4.97
N THR A 2 1.50 -13.79 6.13
CA THR A 2 0.22 -13.33 6.66
C THR A 2 0.30 -11.88 7.07
N VAL A 3 1.17 -11.53 8.03
CA VAL A 3 1.32 -10.15 8.52
C VAL A 3 2.57 -9.48 7.92
N GLN A 4 2.42 -8.26 7.40
CA GLN A 4 3.56 -7.42 6.99
C GLN A 4 3.28 -5.92 7.15
N ALA A 5 4.32 -5.10 6.96
CA ALA A 5 4.21 -3.65 6.97
C ALA A 5 3.71 -3.13 5.61
N TRP A 6 2.67 -2.31 5.65
CA TRP A 6 2.01 -1.72 4.49
C TRP A 6 2.04 -0.20 4.56
N LEU A 7 2.35 0.43 3.43
CA LEU A 7 2.06 1.83 3.19
C LEU A 7 0.58 1.99 2.87
N ILE A 8 -0.07 2.95 3.49
CA ILE A 8 -1.50 3.22 3.33
C ILE A 8 -1.70 4.43 2.40
N PHE A 9 -2.52 4.24 1.37
CA PHE A 9 -2.79 5.24 0.33
C PHE A 9 -4.26 5.60 0.30
N THR A 10 -4.55 6.89 0.31
CA THR A 10 -5.84 7.42 -0.14
C THR A 10 -5.99 7.25 -1.67
N PRO A 11 -7.22 7.32 -2.21
CA PRO A 11 -7.42 7.28 -3.66
C PRO A 11 -6.60 8.32 -4.43
N ALA A 12 -6.45 9.54 -3.89
CA ALA A 12 -5.66 10.60 -4.51
C ALA A 12 -4.16 10.28 -4.51
N GLN A 13 -3.63 9.77 -3.39
CA GLN A 13 -2.22 9.37 -3.29
C GLN A 13 -1.90 8.17 -4.19
N ARG A 14 -2.84 7.21 -4.34
CA ARG A 14 -2.70 6.14 -5.32
C ARG A 14 -2.62 6.69 -6.74
N ALA A 15 -3.52 7.60 -7.12
CA ALA A 15 -3.52 8.17 -8.46
C ALA A 15 -2.20 8.89 -8.78
N ASP A 16 -1.69 9.68 -7.82
CA ASP A 16 -0.40 10.36 -7.95
C ASP A 16 0.79 9.37 -8.01
N ALA A 17 0.76 8.28 -7.23
CA ALA A 17 1.78 7.24 -7.32
C ALA A 17 1.73 6.50 -8.68
N VAL A 18 0.56 6.16 -9.19
CA VAL A 18 0.42 5.52 -10.50
C VAL A 18 0.90 6.45 -11.61
N GLN A 19 0.53 7.73 -11.56
CA GLN A 19 0.99 8.73 -12.53
C GLN A 19 2.51 8.92 -12.48
N PHE A 20 3.10 9.04 -11.29
CA PHE A 20 4.55 9.17 -11.16
C PHE A 20 5.27 7.91 -11.63
N SER A 21 4.68 6.74 -11.41
CA SER A 21 5.20 5.48 -11.93
C SER A 21 5.38 5.56 -13.44
N GLU A 22 4.53 6.25 -14.21
CA GLU A 22 4.72 6.42 -15.67
C GLU A 22 6.04 7.13 -16.04
N THR A 23 6.58 7.95 -15.14
CA THR A 23 7.81 8.74 -15.35
C THR A 23 9.10 8.04 -14.92
N THR A 24 9.00 6.85 -14.34
CA THR A 24 10.14 6.06 -13.85
C THR A 24 10.01 4.59 -14.27
N ASP A 25 11.13 3.88 -14.32
CA ASP A 25 11.13 2.42 -14.56
C ASP A 25 10.61 1.64 -13.34
N PHE A 26 10.59 2.26 -12.15
CA PHE A 26 10.19 1.63 -10.90
C PHE A 26 8.72 1.87 -10.60
N LYS A 27 7.86 0.95 -11.04
CA LYS A 27 6.40 1.09 -10.86
C LYS A 27 5.96 0.67 -9.46
N VAL A 28 5.05 1.43 -8.87
CA VAL A 28 4.31 1.06 -7.66
C VAL A 28 2.83 1.10 -7.97
N ASP A 29 2.15 -0.04 -7.81
CA ASP A 29 0.69 -0.13 -7.92
C ASP A 29 0.09 -0.57 -6.58
N PRO A 30 -0.37 0.38 -5.74
CA PRO A 30 -1.05 0.06 -4.50
C PRO A 30 -2.33 -0.75 -4.77
N ARG A 31 -2.43 -1.92 -4.14
CA ARG A 31 -3.56 -2.84 -4.23
C ARG A 31 -4.73 -2.32 -3.39
N VAL A 32 -5.95 -2.46 -3.88
CA VAL A 32 -7.17 -2.14 -3.12
C VAL A 32 -7.38 -3.12 -1.96
N ILE A 33 -7.75 -2.60 -0.81
CA ILE A 33 -8.26 -3.41 0.30
C ILE A 33 -9.71 -3.81 -0.06
N ASP A 34 -9.91 -5.09 -0.36
CA ASP A 34 -11.17 -5.61 -0.92
C ASP A 34 -11.93 -6.54 0.05
N ASN A 35 -11.34 -6.88 1.20
CA ASN A 35 -12.01 -7.70 2.21
C ASN A 35 -12.84 -6.82 3.18
N PRO A 36 -14.16 -7.05 3.31
CA PRO A 36 -15.01 -6.32 4.24
C PRO A 36 -14.58 -6.41 5.71
N LEU A 37 -13.87 -7.47 6.10
CA LEU A 37 -13.33 -7.65 7.45
C LEU A 37 -12.26 -6.61 7.80
N ALA A 38 -11.62 -5.99 6.81
CA ALA A 38 -10.64 -4.93 7.04
C ALA A 38 -11.21 -3.75 7.86
N GLY A 39 -12.50 -3.45 7.70
CA GLY A 39 -13.18 -2.40 8.48
C GLY A 39 -13.28 -2.71 9.98
N GLN A 40 -13.10 -3.97 10.40
CA GLN A 40 -13.13 -4.39 11.79
C GLN A 40 -11.78 -4.25 12.49
N LEU A 41 -10.71 -3.90 11.76
CA LEU A 41 -9.37 -3.70 12.33
C LEU A 41 -9.31 -2.47 13.25
N GLY A 42 -10.32 -1.59 13.23
CA GLY A 42 -10.36 -0.40 14.07
C GLY A 42 -9.34 0.68 13.69
N ASP A 43 -8.67 0.53 12.55
CA ASP A 43 -7.68 1.48 12.07
C ASP A 43 -8.34 2.48 11.11
N ALA A 44 -8.45 3.74 11.56
CA ALA A 44 -9.05 4.82 10.78
C ALA A 44 -8.29 5.07 9.46
N GLU A 45 -6.97 4.86 9.43
CA GLU A 45 -6.19 5.06 8.22
C GLU A 45 -6.45 3.96 7.19
N VAL A 46 -6.70 2.73 7.61
CA VAL A 46 -7.11 1.62 6.71
C VAL A 46 -8.50 1.87 6.13
N ALA A 47 -9.40 2.47 6.92
CA ALA A 47 -10.74 2.81 6.46
C ALA A 47 -10.74 3.97 5.43
N VAL A 48 -9.86 4.96 5.62
CA VAL A 48 -9.72 6.13 4.73
C VAL A 48 -8.84 5.82 3.52
N GLY A 49 -7.72 5.16 3.78
CA GLY A 49 -6.72 4.71 2.83
C GLY A 49 -7.09 3.35 2.27
N LYS A 50 -7.90 3.37 1.22
CA LYS A 50 -8.46 2.17 0.57
C LYS A 50 -7.45 1.30 -0.18
N PHE A 51 -6.18 1.71 -0.22
CA PHE A 51 -5.15 1.05 -1.01
C PHE A 51 -3.87 0.89 -0.21
N VAL A 52 -3.13 -0.18 -0.49
CA VAL A 52 -1.89 -0.51 0.20
C VAL A 52 -0.80 -0.97 -0.73
N ALA A 53 0.45 -0.65 -0.40
CA ALA A 53 1.63 -1.23 -1.03
C ALA A 53 2.63 -1.70 0.04
N PRO A 54 3.45 -2.73 -0.21
CA PRO A 54 4.41 -3.19 0.78
C PRO A 54 5.40 -2.08 1.19
N ALA A 55 5.58 -1.85 2.50
CA ALA A 55 6.50 -0.81 2.99
C ALA A 55 7.97 -1.09 2.65
N ARG A 56 8.31 -2.34 2.29
CA ARG A 56 9.63 -2.71 1.78
C ARG A 56 10.08 -1.91 0.56
N ILE A 57 9.16 -1.34 -0.21
CA ILE A 57 9.46 -0.45 -1.35
C ILE A 57 10.37 0.72 -0.95
N LEU A 58 10.29 1.19 0.31
CA LEU A 58 11.16 2.26 0.81
C LEU A 58 12.60 1.81 1.05
N ASN A 59 12.83 0.52 1.26
CA ASN A 59 14.12 -0.07 1.63
C ASN A 59 14.75 -0.91 0.51
N ASP A 60 13.94 -1.41 -0.43
CA ASP A 60 14.42 -2.19 -1.56
C ASP A 60 15.35 -1.31 -2.41
N PRO A 61 16.61 -1.71 -2.69
CA PRO A 61 17.61 -0.87 -3.37
C PRO A 61 17.17 -0.37 -4.75
N GLU A 62 16.30 -1.13 -5.39
CA GLU A 62 15.73 -0.85 -6.70
C GLU A 62 14.72 0.30 -6.66
N TYR A 63 13.91 0.41 -5.59
CA TYR A 63 12.79 1.35 -5.49
C TYR A 63 13.07 2.51 -4.54
N GLY A 64 13.81 2.25 -3.46
CA GLY A 64 14.04 3.16 -2.34
C GLY A 64 14.54 4.54 -2.75
N PRO A 65 15.57 4.69 -3.61
CA PRO A 65 16.07 6.01 -4.02
C PRO A 65 15.04 6.89 -4.73
N VAL A 66 14.08 6.28 -5.46
CA VAL A 66 13.06 6.99 -6.24
C VAL A 66 11.82 7.27 -5.40
N TRP A 67 11.42 6.31 -4.57
CA TRP A 67 10.15 6.36 -3.84
C TRP A 67 10.25 6.85 -2.40
N SER A 68 11.42 6.76 -1.76
CA SER A 68 11.59 7.16 -0.35
C SER A 68 11.19 8.61 -0.09
N SER A 69 11.58 9.55 -0.96
CA SER A 69 11.25 10.97 -0.79
C SER A 69 9.75 11.26 -0.93
N ARG A 70 9.03 10.44 -1.68
CA ARG A 70 7.62 10.65 -2.06
C ARG A 70 6.64 9.90 -1.16
N LEU A 71 7.04 8.72 -0.66
CA LEU A 71 6.18 7.82 0.11
C LEU A 71 6.53 7.76 1.60
N SER A 72 7.66 8.32 2.05
CA SER A 72 8.07 8.28 3.47
C SER A 72 7.13 9.00 4.43
N THR A 73 6.29 9.90 3.92
CA THR A 73 5.28 10.61 4.72
C THR A 73 3.96 9.86 4.81
N LEU A 74 3.80 8.78 4.03
CA LEU A 74 2.59 7.97 4.09
C LEU A 74 2.58 7.15 5.39
N PRO A 75 1.39 6.91 5.96
CA PRO A 75 1.30 6.07 7.13
C PRO A 75 1.71 4.63 6.81
N ILE A 76 2.42 4.02 7.76
CA ILE A 76 2.78 2.60 7.72
C ILE A 76 1.98 1.87 8.79
N ARG A 77 1.39 0.72 8.44
CA ARG A 77 0.67 -0.16 9.36
C ARG A 77 1.05 -1.62 9.17
N MET A 78 1.12 -2.35 10.29
CA MET A 78 1.26 -3.80 10.29
C MET A 78 -0.13 -4.40 10.11
N LEU A 79 -0.38 -5.03 8.96
CA LEU A 79 -1.69 -5.61 8.64
C LEU A 79 -1.53 -7.04 8.16
N ASP A 80 -2.53 -7.85 8.48
CA ASP A 80 -2.65 -9.20 7.95
C ASP A 80 -3.28 -9.18 6.56
N SER A 81 -2.51 -9.67 5.58
CA SER A 81 -2.92 -9.83 4.18
C SER A 81 -4.17 -10.71 4.02
N GLU A 82 -4.39 -11.69 4.90
CA GLU A 82 -5.59 -12.56 4.88
C GLU A 82 -6.83 -11.83 5.40
N VAL A 83 -6.66 -10.74 6.15
CA VAL A 83 -7.76 -9.91 6.67
C VAL A 83 -8.09 -8.76 5.73
N ILE A 84 -7.09 -8.20 5.04
CA ILE A 84 -7.30 -7.04 4.16
C ILE A 84 -7.58 -7.42 2.70
N PHE A 85 -7.25 -8.64 2.29
CA PHE A 85 -7.55 -9.14 0.95
C PHE A 85 -8.48 -10.34 0.99
N LEU A 86 -9.36 -10.42 0.00
CA LEU A 86 -10.11 -11.63 -0.27
C LEU A 86 -9.15 -12.71 -0.80
N PRO A 87 -9.39 -13.99 -0.49
CA PRO A 87 -8.66 -15.09 -1.09
C PRO A 87 -8.75 -15.01 -2.61
N ALA A 88 -7.67 -15.34 -3.31
CA ALA A 88 -7.72 -15.52 -4.75
C ALA A 88 -8.73 -16.64 -5.06
N VAL A 89 -9.72 -16.34 -5.90
CA VAL A 89 -10.63 -17.35 -6.44
C VAL A 89 -9.94 -17.86 -7.70
N ASP A 90 -9.35 -19.05 -7.61
CA ASP A 90 -8.83 -19.78 -8.79
C ASP A 90 -9.96 -20.21 -9.73
#